data_AF-A0A941ZYM4-F1
#
_entry.id   AF-A0A941ZYM4-F1
#
_cell.length_a   1.000
_cell.length_b   1.000
_cell.length_c   1.000
_cell.angle_alpha   90.00
_cell.angle_beta   90.00
_cell.angle_gamma   90.00
#
_symmetry.space_group_name_H-M   'P 1'
#
loop_
_entity.id
_entity.type
_entity.pdbx_description
1 polymer ?
#
loop_
_entity_poly.entity_id
_entity_poly.type
_entity_poly.pdbx_seq_one_letter_code
_entity_poly.pdbx_strand_id
1 'polypeptide(L)'
;AALTGQVMTLSQEKAELTDTVGALSTRENEVYYVIGTRKELVDRGIVTVEGGTRFLIVTRTGETLVPARVLDPTQFTRADRRTLTEIAMPKADREYRIVSRHDIAYAEAPVLNRGKFKGSLTITSPQQFWSPSKYLIIVEN
;
A
#
# COMPACT_ATOMS: atom_id res chain seq x y z
N ALA A 1 35.62 33.79 -22.55
CA ALA A 1 35.02 32.66 -23.29
C ALA A 1 35.00 31.35 -22.47
N ALA A 2 36.12 30.93 -21.85
CA ALA A 2 36.18 29.65 -21.11
C ALA A 2 35.26 29.56 -19.86
N LEU A 3 35.07 30.66 -19.12
CA LEU A 3 34.17 30.71 -17.96
C LEU A 3 32.70 30.46 -18.34
N THR A 4 32.26 31.01 -19.46
CA THR A 4 30.88 30.87 -19.95
C THR A 4 30.58 29.43 -20.34
N GLY A 5 31.55 28.72 -20.93
CA GLY A 5 31.42 27.29 -21.24
C GLY A 5 31.29 26.43 -19.99
N GLN A 6 32.11 26.66 -18.96
CA GLN A 6 32.03 25.93 -17.69
C GLN A 6 30.71 26.18 -16.94
N VAL A 7 30.20 27.43 -16.95
CA VAL A 7 28.90 27.75 -16.33
C VAL A 7 27.74 27.06 -17.07
N MET A 8 27.82 26.93 -18.39
CA MET A 8 26.82 26.20 -19.18
C MET A 8 26.85 24.70 -18.92
N THR A 9 28.04 24.08 -18.86
CA THR A 9 28.21 22.67 -18.50
C THR A 9 27.71 22.37 -17.09
N LEU A 10 28.12 23.17 -16.10
CA LEU A 10 27.67 23.02 -14.71
C LEU A 10 26.16 23.20 -14.56
N SER A 11 25.54 24.11 -15.34
CA SER A 11 24.08 24.29 -15.32
C SER A 11 23.34 23.10 -15.94
N GLN A 12 23.88 22.50 -17.02
CA GLN A 12 23.31 21.28 -17.62
C GLN A 12 23.41 20.09 -16.67
N GLU A 13 24.60 19.85 -16.10
CA GLU A 13 24.81 18.76 -15.13
C GLU A 13 23.89 18.91 -13.91
N LYS A 14 23.70 20.14 -13.41
CA LYS A 14 22.76 20.41 -12.32
C LYS A 14 21.31 20.12 -12.71
N ALA A 15 20.91 20.48 -13.94
CA ALA A 15 19.55 20.22 -14.42
C ALA A 15 19.30 18.70 -14.53
N GLU A 16 20.22 17.95 -15.12
CA GLU A 16 20.12 16.48 -15.25
C GLU A 16 20.09 15.77 -13.89
N LEU A 17 20.93 16.21 -12.94
CA LEU A 17 20.89 15.69 -11.56
C LEU A 17 19.56 16.01 -10.88
N THR A 18 19.04 17.23 -11.07
CA THR A 18 17.76 17.65 -10.47
C THR A 18 16.61 16.82 -11.02
N ASP A 19 16.59 16.56 -12.33
CA ASP A 19 15.59 15.71 -12.99
C ASP A 19 15.68 14.27 -12.50
N THR A 20 16.89 13.74 -12.36
CA THR A 20 17.13 12.39 -11.84
C THR A 20 16.67 12.26 -10.39
N VAL A 21 17.01 13.24 -9.53
CA VAL A 21 16.56 13.28 -8.13
C VAL A 21 15.04 13.41 -8.06
N GLY A 22 14.43 14.21 -8.94
CA GLY A 22 12.98 14.35 -9.03
C GLY A 22 12.28 13.04 -9.42
N ALA A 23 12.83 12.32 -10.39
CA ALA A 23 12.32 11.02 -10.83
C ALA A 23 12.47 9.94 -9.74
N LEU A 24 13.63 9.90 -9.07
CA LEU A 24 13.88 9.00 -7.94
C LEU A 24 12.95 9.30 -6.77
N SER A 25 12.77 10.58 -6.43
CA SER A 25 11.86 11.01 -5.37
C SER A 25 10.40 10.62 -5.67
N THR A 26 9.96 10.79 -6.93
CA THR A 26 8.62 10.35 -7.35
C THR A 26 8.45 8.83 -7.18
N ARG A 27 9.43 8.05 -7.62
CA ARG A 27 9.41 6.57 -7.49
C ARG A 27 9.45 6.10 -6.03
N GLU A 28 10.15 6.82 -5.16
CA GLU A 28 10.23 6.49 -3.74
C GLU A 28 8.95 6.79 -2.98
N ASN A 29 8.20 7.81 -3.41
CA ASN A 29 6.93 8.18 -2.80
C ASN A 29 5.71 7.47 -3.41
N GLU A 30 5.91 6.70 -4.47
CA GLU A 30 4.86 5.91 -5.11
C GLU A 30 4.45 4.71 -4.23
N VAL A 31 3.15 4.64 -3.93
CA VAL A 31 2.52 3.56 -3.16
C VAL A 31 1.29 3.06 -3.87
N TYR A 32 0.83 1.88 -3.46
CA TYR A 32 -0.18 1.10 -4.13
C TYR A 32 -1.18 0.59 -3.12
N TYR A 33 -2.47 0.75 -3.39
CA TYR A 33 -3.51 0.18 -2.54
C TYR A 33 -4.61 -0.52 -3.33
N VAL A 34 -5.24 -1.51 -2.71
CA VAL A 34 -6.38 -2.21 -3.29
C VAL A 34 -7.39 -2.58 -2.21
N ILE A 35 -8.67 -2.46 -2.56
CA ILE A 35 -9.81 -2.79 -1.72
C ILE A 35 -10.66 -3.77 -2.49
N GLY A 36 -11.03 -4.89 -1.87
CA GLY A 36 -11.89 -5.88 -2.51
C GLY A 36 -12.40 -6.93 -1.54
N THR A 37 -13.33 -7.75 -1.99
CA THR A 37 -13.78 -8.90 -1.21
C THR A 37 -12.69 -9.97 -1.15
N ARG A 38 -12.73 -10.83 -0.14
CA ARG A 38 -11.84 -12.01 -0.04
C ARG A 38 -11.78 -12.79 -1.35
N LYS A 39 -12.94 -13.06 -1.95
CA LYS A 39 -13.04 -13.87 -3.17
C LYS A 39 -12.31 -13.20 -4.34
N GLU A 40 -12.57 -11.91 -4.57
CA GLU A 40 -11.96 -11.16 -5.67
C GLU A 40 -10.44 -11.07 -5.52
N LEU A 41 -9.95 -10.82 -4.31
CA LEU A 41 -8.52 -10.68 -4.08
C LEU A 41 -7.77 -12.01 -4.21
N VAL A 42 -8.41 -13.14 -3.85
CA VAL A 42 -7.87 -14.49 -4.10
C VAL A 42 -7.91 -14.82 -5.58
N ASP A 43 -9.03 -14.59 -6.26
CA ASP A 43 -9.21 -14.87 -7.69
C ASP A 43 -8.21 -14.09 -8.56
N ARG A 44 -7.89 -12.85 -8.17
CA ARG A 44 -6.87 -12.00 -8.82
C ARG A 44 -5.43 -12.35 -8.41
N GLY A 45 -5.24 -13.26 -7.46
CA GLY A 45 -3.91 -13.64 -6.95
C GLY A 45 -3.21 -12.54 -6.13
N ILE A 46 -3.96 -11.54 -5.63
CA ILE A 46 -3.42 -10.46 -4.79
C ILE A 46 -3.15 -10.96 -3.36
N VAL A 47 -3.99 -11.87 -2.88
CA VAL A 47 -3.83 -12.55 -1.59
C VAL A 47 -3.85 -14.05 -1.77
N THR A 48 -3.14 -14.75 -0.90
CA THR A 48 -3.17 -16.21 -0.81
C THR A 48 -3.74 -16.62 0.54
N VAL A 49 -4.49 -17.72 0.55
CA VAL A 49 -4.93 -18.36 1.80
C VAL A 49 -3.78 -19.24 2.29
N GLU A 50 -3.13 -18.84 3.38
CA GLU A 50 -2.14 -19.67 4.06
C GLU A 50 -2.75 -20.25 5.35
N GLY A 51 -2.39 -21.50 5.67
CA GLY A 51 -2.97 -22.24 6.79
C GLY A 51 -4.17 -23.12 6.39
N GLY A 52 -4.37 -24.21 7.14
CA GLY A 52 -5.29 -25.30 6.78
C GLY A 52 -4.55 -26.59 6.44
N THR A 53 -3.72 -27.09 7.35
CA THR A 53 -3.10 -28.41 7.17
C THR A 53 -4.22 -29.45 7.13
N ARG A 54 -4.30 -30.25 6.05
CA ARG A 54 -5.02 -31.53 6.04
C ARG A 54 -4.31 -32.50 6.99
N PHE A 55 -4.33 -32.23 8.29
CA PHE A 55 -3.95 -33.19 9.30
C PHE A 55 -5.17 -33.43 10.16
N LEU A 56 -5.70 -34.66 10.00
CA LEU A 56 -6.48 -35.42 10.98
C LEU A 56 -7.35 -34.59 11.95
N ILE A 57 -8.67 -34.65 11.72
CA ILE A 57 -9.73 -34.48 12.74
C ILE A 57 -10.03 -33.01 13.12
N VAL A 58 -11.11 -32.49 12.50
CA VAL A 58 -12.09 -31.51 13.05
C VAL A 58 -11.65 -30.04 13.19
N THR A 59 -12.40 -29.18 12.48
CA THR A 59 -12.41 -27.69 12.39
C THR A 59 -11.49 -27.03 11.34
N ARG A 60 -12.09 -26.31 10.37
CA ARG A 60 -11.42 -25.36 9.46
C ARG A 60 -11.00 -24.09 10.22
N THR A 61 -10.15 -24.24 11.22
CA THR A 61 -9.68 -23.13 12.08
C THR A 61 -8.26 -22.80 11.69
N GLY A 62 -8.01 -21.60 11.13
CA GLY A 62 -6.65 -21.12 10.85
C GLY A 62 -6.35 -20.64 9.43
N GLU A 63 -7.34 -20.53 8.54
CA GLU A 63 -7.12 -19.88 7.23
C GLU A 63 -6.87 -18.38 7.43
N THR A 64 -5.65 -17.93 7.15
CA THR A 64 -5.29 -16.51 7.16
C THR A 64 -5.06 -16.03 5.73
N LEU A 65 -5.52 -14.81 5.43
CA LEU A 65 -5.19 -14.16 4.16
C LEU A 65 -3.85 -13.46 4.33
N VAL A 66 -2.91 -13.79 3.48
CA VAL A 66 -1.62 -13.10 3.38
C VAL A 66 -1.47 -12.48 1.99
N PRO A 67 -0.74 -11.35 1.86
CA PRO A 67 -0.35 -10.85 0.55
C PRO A 67 0.38 -11.93 -0.26
N ALA A 68 0.11 -12.00 -1.56
CA ALA A 68 0.85 -12.90 -2.44
C ALA A 68 2.34 -12.52 -2.50
N ARG A 69 3.19 -13.52 -2.78
CA ARG A 69 4.66 -13.33 -2.85
C ARG A 69 5.09 -12.38 -3.97
N VAL A 70 4.33 -12.37 -5.06
CA VAL A 70 4.53 -11.51 -6.22
C VAL A 70 3.24 -10.72 -6.41
N LEU A 71 3.34 -9.39 -6.39
CA LEU A 71 2.22 -8.48 -6.57
C LEU A 71 2.40 -7.75 -7.90
N ASP A 72 1.36 -7.77 -8.74
CA ASP A 72 1.30 -7.00 -9.98
C ASP A 72 0.77 -5.59 -9.68
N PRO A 73 1.57 -4.51 -9.85
CA PRO A 73 1.14 -3.14 -9.58
C PRO A 73 -0.08 -2.71 -10.39
N THR A 74 -0.34 -3.32 -11.55
CA THR A 74 -1.49 -2.97 -12.42
C THR A 74 -2.83 -3.35 -11.80
N GLN A 75 -2.82 -4.24 -10.81
CA GLN A 75 -4.01 -4.65 -10.05
C GLN A 75 -4.33 -3.70 -8.87
N PHE A 76 -3.51 -2.66 -8.66
CA PHE A 76 -3.62 -1.72 -7.56
C PHE A 76 -3.90 -0.30 -8.05
N THR A 77 -4.50 0.50 -7.18
CA THR A 77 -4.57 1.94 -7.36
C THR A 77 -3.26 2.57 -6.94
N ARG A 78 -2.60 3.24 -7.88
CA ARG A 78 -1.37 3.99 -7.66
C ARG A 78 -1.65 5.33 -6.97
N ALA A 79 -0.84 5.69 -5.99
CA ALA A 79 -0.93 6.94 -5.25
C ALA A 79 0.44 7.45 -4.79
N ASP A 80 0.49 8.68 -4.30
CA ASP A 80 1.67 9.27 -3.66
C ASP A 80 1.46 9.29 -2.14
N ARG A 81 2.39 8.68 -1.38
CA ARG A 81 2.28 8.58 0.08
C ARG A 81 2.29 9.92 0.80
N ARG A 82 2.77 10.99 0.17
CA ARG A 82 2.81 12.34 0.76
C ARG A 82 1.44 13.01 0.74
N THR A 83 0.60 12.64 -0.22
CA THR A 83 -0.73 13.23 -0.42
C THR A 83 -1.86 12.27 -0.05
N LEU A 84 -1.60 10.95 -0.07
CA LEU A 84 -2.57 9.94 0.33
C LEU A 84 -2.66 9.86 1.85
N THR A 85 -3.49 10.72 2.42
CA THR A 85 -3.78 10.78 3.86
C THR A 85 -5.12 10.17 4.23
N GLU A 86 -6.03 9.97 3.28
CA GLU A 86 -7.34 9.37 3.53
C GLU A 86 -7.73 8.41 2.40
N ILE A 87 -8.28 7.26 2.78
CA ILE A 87 -8.82 6.25 1.87
C ILE A 87 -10.27 5.98 2.25
N ALA A 88 -11.21 6.45 1.44
CA ALA A 88 -12.63 6.15 1.63
C ALA A 88 -12.94 4.71 1.20
N MET A 89 -13.59 3.93 2.06
CA MET A 89 -14.02 2.59 1.67
C MET A 89 -15.23 2.64 0.74
N PRO A 90 -15.35 1.76 -0.26
CA PRO A 90 -16.44 1.79 -1.24
C PRO A 90 -17.85 1.71 -0.63
N LYS A 91 -17.99 0.99 0.49
CA LYS A 91 -19.25 0.86 1.25
C LYS A 91 -18.98 1.16 2.71
N ALA A 92 -19.45 2.29 3.22
CA ALA A 92 -19.12 2.76 4.58
C ALA A 92 -19.69 1.86 5.70
N ASP A 93 -20.73 1.08 5.44
CA ASP A 93 -21.42 0.19 6.38
C ASP A 93 -20.73 -1.17 6.56
N ARG A 94 -19.87 -1.56 5.60
CA ARG A 94 -19.14 -2.83 5.61
C ARG A 94 -17.93 -2.81 6.51
N GLU A 95 -17.56 -3.99 7.00
CA GLU A 95 -16.35 -4.18 7.78
C GLU A 95 -15.16 -4.47 6.87
N TYR A 96 -14.07 -3.77 7.11
CA TYR A 96 -12.81 -3.93 6.39
C TYR A 96 -11.70 -4.37 7.33
N ARG A 97 -10.68 -5.03 6.79
CA ARG A 97 -9.46 -5.39 7.51
C ARG A 97 -8.24 -5.21 6.62
N ILE A 98 -7.16 -4.66 7.17
CA ILE A 98 -5.85 -4.64 6.52
C ILE A 98 -5.21 -6.03 6.65
N VAL A 99 -4.82 -6.64 5.53
CA VAL A 99 -4.12 -7.95 5.51
C VAL A 99 -2.63 -7.83 5.19
N SER A 100 -2.21 -6.69 4.66
CA SER A 100 -0.79 -6.32 4.53
C SER A 100 -0.17 -5.93 5.88
N ARG A 101 1.17 -5.85 5.96
CA ARG A 101 1.95 -5.62 7.19
C ARG A 101 1.92 -4.17 7.73
N HIS A 102 0.87 -3.41 7.45
CA HIS A 102 0.75 -2.03 7.93
C HIS A 102 0.30 -2.02 9.39
N ASP A 103 0.85 -1.12 10.19
CA ASP A 103 0.42 -0.92 11.56
C ASP A 103 -0.76 0.06 11.62
N ILE A 104 -1.87 -0.40 12.22
CA ILE A 104 -3.06 0.42 12.42
C ILE A 104 -2.80 1.57 13.40
N ALA A 105 -1.75 1.51 14.23
CA ALA A 105 -1.38 2.61 15.13
C ALA A 105 -1.04 3.91 14.38
N TYR A 106 -0.71 3.84 13.08
CA TYR A 106 -0.43 4.99 12.22
C TYR A 106 -1.63 5.36 11.32
N ALA A 107 -2.83 4.85 11.66
CA ALA A 107 -4.06 5.16 10.98
C ALA A 107 -5.26 5.21 11.94
N GLU A 108 -6.29 5.95 11.55
CA GLU A 108 -7.53 6.10 12.29
C GLU A 108 -8.70 5.75 11.39
N ALA A 109 -9.78 5.27 11.99
CA ALA A 109 -11.02 5.01 11.28
C ALA A 109 -12.21 5.37 12.19
N PRO A 110 -13.35 5.79 11.64
CA PRO A 110 -14.55 6.14 12.42
C PRO A 110 -14.99 5.03 13.38
N VAL A 111 -14.84 3.78 12.98
CA VAL A 111 -15.08 2.61 13.81
C VAL A 111 -13.86 1.71 13.69
N LEU A 112 -13.20 1.40 14.82
CA LEU A 112 -12.09 0.45 14.88
C LEU A 112 -12.33 -0.53 16.02
N ASN A 113 -12.38 -1.82 15.69
CA ASN A 113 -12.59 -2.90 16.66
C ASN A 113 -11.81 -4.15 16.27
N ARG A 114 -10.88 -4.59 17.14
CA ARG A 114 -10.10 -5.84 16.97
C ARG A 114 -9.47 -5.97 15.56
N GLY A 115 -8.87 -4.89 15.07
CA GLY A 115 -8.20 -4.84 13.75
C GLY A 115 -9.15 -4.80 12.54
N LYS A 116 -10.46 -4.68 12.76
CA LYS A 116 -11.45 -4.38 11.72
C LYS A 116 -11.89 -2.93 11.83
N PHE A 117 -12.24 -2.31 10.71
CA PHE A 117 -12.72 -0.95 10.67
C PHE A 117 -13.88 -0.73 9.69
N LYS A 118 -14.57 0.41 9.80
CA LYS A 118 -15.63 0.86 8.88
C LYS A 118 -15.44 2.32 8.51
N GLY A 119 -16.03 2.76 7.39
CA GLY A 119 -15.95 4.15 6.94
C GLY A 119 -14.65 4.44 6.19
N SER A 120 -14.00 5.57 6.45
CA SER A 120 -12.69 5.90 5.87
C SER A 120 -11.53 5.41 6.74
N LEU A 121 -10.34 5.31 6.12
CA LEU A 121 -9.08 5.09 6.79
C LEU A 121 -8.21 6.34 6.63
N THR A 122 -7.99 7.06 7.72
CA THR A 122 -7.15 8.28 7.77
C THR A 122 -5.76 7.90 8.24
N ILE A 123 -4.76 8.10 7.40
CA ILE A 123 -3.35 7.80 7.70
C ILE A 123 -2.75 9.01 8.43
N THR A 124 -2.52 8.85 9.74
CA THR A 124 -2.01 9.93 10.60
C THR A 124 -0.50 10.12 10.46
N SER A 125 0.21 9.05 10.10
CA SER A 125 1.67 9.04 9.97
C SER A 125 2.09 8.31 8.69
N PRO A 126 2.04 8.98 7.51
CA PRO A 126 2.25 8.29 6.23
C PRO A 126 3.60 7.60 6.10
N GLN A 127 4.70 8.20 6.57
CA GLN A 127 6.01 7.57 6.46
C GLN A 127 6.09 6.26 7.25
N GLN A 128 5.58 6.27 8.48
CA GLN A 128 5.58 5.10 9.37
C GLN A 128 4.59 4.04 8.88
N PHE A 129 3.41 4.46 8.43
CA PHE A 129 2.40 3.58 7.89
C PHE A 129 2.92 2.80 6.67
N TRP A 130 3.51 3.49 5.69
CA TRP A 130 4.01 2.90 4.44
C TRP A 130 5.42 2.28 4.53
N SER A 131 6.08 2.37 5.70
CA SER A 131 7.44 1.82 5.91
C SER A 131 7.52 0.28 5.71
N PRO A 132 6.56 -0.53 6.22
CA PRO A 132 6.63 -1.98 6.10
C PRO A 132 6.38 -2.52 4.68
N SER A 133 5.66 -1.77 3.84
CA SER A 133 5.27 -2.19 2.49
C SER A 133 4.77 -1.00 1.66
N LYS A 134 5.11 -0.97 0.37
CA LYS A 134 4.50 -0.03 -0.61
C LYS A 134 3.09 -0.47 -1.05
N TYR A 135 2.64 -1.68 -0.68
CA TYR A 135 1.37 -2.29 -1.08
C TYR A 135 0.43 -2.48 0.11
N LEU A 136 -0.64 -1.69 0.14
CA LEU A 136 -1.73 -1.80 1.10
C LEU A 136 -2.86 -2.66 0.53
N ILE A 137 -3.22 -3.72 1.24
CA ILE A 137 -4.30 -4.62 0.84
C ILE A 137 -5.37 -4.61 1.92
N ILE A 138 -6.59 -4.23 1.52
CA ILE A 138 -7.75 -4.13 2.40
C ILE A 138 -8.83 -5.09 1.91
N VAL A 139 -9.32 -5.93 2.83
CA VAL A 139 -10.33 -6.95 2.55
C VAL A 139 -11.67 -6.50 3.12
N GLU A 140 -12.72 -6.47 2.30
CA GLU A 140 -14.13 -6.41 2.72
C GLU A 140 -14.53 -7.77 3.31
N ASN A 141 -15.02 -7.77 4.54
CA ASN A 141 -15.57 -8.96 5.23
C ASN A 141 -17.08 -9.11 5.00
#